data_AF-A0A971VSK5-F1
#
_entry.id   AF-A0A971VSK5-F1
#
_cell.length_a   1.000
_cell.length_b   1.000
_cell.length_c   1.000
_cell.angle_alpha   90.00
_cell.angle_beta   90.00
_cell.angle_gamma   90.00
#
_symmetry.space_group_name_H-M   'P 1'
#
loop_
_entity.id
_entity.type
_entity.pdbx_description
1 polymer ?
#
loop_
_entity_poly.entity_id
_entity_poly.type
_entity_poly.pdbx_seq_one_letter_code
_entity_poly.pdbx_strand_id
1 'polypeptide(L)'
;MPHNLVLENRRKLSISGVLDVDSFDESTIIVNTEMGELTIQGQDLHINNLSIETGEMCIEGSISTLHYSEIEKRSGGFFSKVFR
;
A
#
# COMPACT_ATOMS: atom_id res chain seq x y z
N MET A 1 15.00 1.05 1.81
CA MET A 1 15.40 -0.34 1.43
C MET A 1 14.99 -0.61 -0.02
N PRO A 2 15.41 -1.69 -0.70
CA PRO A 2 14.79 -2.05 -1.97
C PRO A 2 13.31 -2.37 -1.77
N HIS A 3 12.48 -1.71 -2.55
CA HIS A 3 11.03 -1.88 -2.53
C HIS A 3 10.61 -2.84 -3.64
N ASN A 4 10.04 -3.99 -3.27
CA ASN A 4 9.72 -5.08 -4.18
C ASN A 4 8.28 -5.53 -3.98
N LEU A 5 7.59 -5.79 -5.09
CA LEU A 5 6.31 -6.49 -5.13
C LEU A 5 6.47 -7.79 -5.90
N VAL A 6 6.22 -8.92 -5.25
CA VAL A 6 6.23 -10.25 -5.88
C VAL A 6 4.83 -10.82 -5.85
N LEU A 7 4.18 -10.89 -7.01
CA LEU A 7 2.82 -11.43 -7.17
C LEU A 7 2.88 -12.82 -7.82
N GLU A 8 2.48 -13.84 -7.07
CA GLU A 8 2.47 -15.23 -7.53
C GLU A 8 1.04 -15.69 -7.81
N ASN A 9 0.78 -16.14 -9.04
CA ASN A 9 -0.51 -16.69 -9.49
C ASN A 9 -1.73 -15.80 -9.21
N ARG A 10 -1.53 -14.49 -8.99
CA ARG A 10 -2.57 -13.56 -8.47
C ARG A 10 -3.20 -14.03 -7.15
N ARG A 11 -2.49 -14.84 -6.37
CA ARG A 11 -2.96 -15.48 -5.14
C ARG A 11 -2.14 -15.15 -3.91
N LYS A 12 -0.86 -14.86 -4.09
CA LYS A 12 0.06 -14.50 -3.00
C LYS A 12 0.86 -13.27 -3.43
N LEU A 13 0.92 -12.28 -2.56
CA LEU A 13 1.67 -11.05 -2.76
C LEU A 13 2.65 -10.86 -1.61
N SER A 14 3.92 -10.76 -1.94
CA SER A 14 4.97 -10.36 -0.99
C SER A 14 5.43 -8.94 -1.29
N ILE A 15 5.52 -8.12 -0.24
CA ILE A 15 5.81 -6.70 -0.27
C ILE A 15 7.00 -6.44 0.65
N SER A 16 8.02 -5.74 0.18
CA SER A 16 9.07 -5.17 1.04
C SER A 16 8.88 -3.65 1.18
N GLY A 17 9.54 -3.04 2.17
CA GLY A 17 9.43 -1.59 2.42
C GLY A 17 8.09 -1.16 3.01
N VAL A 18 7.37 -2.06 3.70
CA VAL A 18 6.14 -1.75 4.43
C VAL A 18 6.47 -0.99 5.72
N LEU A 19 5.79 0.14 5.93
CA LEU A 19 5.93 0.99 7.11
C LEU A 19 4.79 0.76 8.11
N ASP A 20 3.55 0.68 7.61
CA ASP A 20 2.35 0.45 8.41
C ASP A 20 1.19 -0.08 7.54
N VAL A 21 0.15 -0.61 8.17
CA VAL A 21 -1.10 -1.02 7.52
C VAL A 21 -2.25 -0.13 8.01
N ASP A 22 -2.83 0.65 7.10
CA ASP A 22 -3.88 1.62 7.44
C ASP A 22 -5.26 0.96 7.58
N SER A 23 -5.57 0.02 6.70
CA SER A 23 -6.86 -0.68 6.68
C SER A 23 -6.69 -2.04 6.05
N PHE A 24 -7.38 -3.04 6.58
CA PHE A 24 -7.46 -4.36 5.96
C PHE A 24 -8.85 -4.97 6.15
N ASP A 25 -9.37 -5.52 5.06
CA ASP A 25 -10.53 -6.38 5.03
C ASP A 25 -10.37 -7.43 3.90
N GLU A 26 -11.37 -8.29 3.72
CA GLU A 26 -11.34 -9.38 2.74
C GLU A 26 -11.36 -8.90 1.28
N SER A 27 -11.66 -7.62 1.04
CA SER A 27 -11.79 -7.02 -0.30
C SER A 27 -10.67 -6.02 -0.61
N THR A 28 -10.18 -5.30 0.41
CA THR A 28 -9.25 -4.19 0.24
C THR A 28 -8.25 -4.15 1.40
N ILE A 29 -6.97 -3.98 1.07
CA ILE A 29 -5.89 -3.73 2.01
C ILE A 29 -5.15 -2.46 1.59
N ILE A 30 -4.96 -1.53 2.52
CA ILE A 30 -4.24 -0.27 2.32
C ILE A 30 -2.98 -0.31 3.17
N VAL A 31 -1.83 -0.17 2.52
CA VAL A 31 -0.51 -0.33 3.13
C VAL A 31 0.33 0.91 2.87
N ASN A 32 0.90 1.50 3.92
CA ASN A 32 1.89 2.55 3.78
C ASN A 32 3.26 1.93 3.53
N THR A 33 3.91 2.36 2.45
CA THR A 33 5.23 1.88 2.05
C THR A 33 6.21 3.04 1.93
N GLU A 34 7.51 2.74 1.85
CA GLU A 34 8.54 3.74 1.56
C GLU A 34 8.33 4.46 0.22
N MET A 35 7.50 3.90 -0.69
CA MET A 35 7.19 4.43 -2.02
C MET A 35 5.78 5.07 -2.11
N GLY A 36 5.13 5.33 -0.98
CA GLY A 36 3.77 5.87 -0.92
C GLY A 36 2.74 4.84 -0.45
N GLU A 37 1.47 5.17 -0.59
CA GLU A 37 0.37 4.31 -0.18
C GLU A 37 0.09 3.28 -1.29
N LEU A 38 0.00 2.01 -0.92
CA LEU A 38 -0.36 0.90 -1.81
C LEU A 38 -1.73 0.38 -1.42
N THR A 39 -2.69 0.49 -2.34
CA THR A 39 -3.99 -0.16 -2.23
C THR A 39 -3.98 -1.49 -2.99
N ILE A 40 -4.31 -2.57 -2.30
CA ILE A 40 -4.51 -3.91 -2.83
C ILE A 40 -5.99 -4.23 -2.80
N GLN A 41 -6.59 -4.62 -3.93
CA GLN A 41 -8.01 -4.99 -4.00
C GLN A 41 -8.19 -6.40 -4.57
N GLY A 42 -9.20 -7.11 -4.07
CA GLY A 42 -9.39 -8.52 -4.36
C GLY A 42 -10.59 -9.15 -3.67
N GLN A 43 -10.49 -10.46 -3.45
CA GLN A 43 -11.45 -11.29 -2.73
C GLN A 43 -10.70 -12.23 -1.79
N ASP A 44 -11.28 -12.53 -0.63
CA ASP A 44 -10.70 -13.36 0.43
C ASP A 44 -9.27 -12.92 0.82
N LEU A 45 -9.02 -11.61 0.78
CA LEU A 45 -7.73 -11.02 1.13
C LEU A 45 -7.47 -11.18 2.63
N HIS A 46 -6.30 -11.68 2.97
CA HIS A 46 -5.86 -11.77 4.35
C HIS A 46 -4.34 -11.64 4.45
N ILE A 47 -3.90 -11.09 5.58
CA ILE A 47 -2.48 -10.91 5.87
C ILE A 47 -1.97 -12.22 6.47
N ASN A 48 -1.08 -12.90 5.75
CA ASN A 48 -0.44 -14.14 6.23
C ASN A 48 0.75 -13.82 7.14
N ASN A 49 1.53 -12.77 6.82
CA ASN A 49 2.65 -12.34 7.64
C ASN A 49 2.86 -10.83 7.55
N LEU A 50 3.21 -10.18 8.66
CA LEU A 50 3.58 -8.76 8.72
C LEU A 50 4.72 -8.59 9.72
N SER A 51 5.82 -7.98 9.27
CA SER A 51 6.96 -7.62 10.09
C SER A 51 7.35 -6.18 9.79
N ILE A 52 6.92 -5.27 10.66
CA ILE A 52 7.25 -3.84 10.56
C ILE A 52 8.75 -3.59 10.78
N GLU A 53 9.42 -4.42 11.58
CA GLU A 53 10.86 -4.30 11.83
C GLU A 53 11.68 -4.59 10.56
N THR A 54 11.31 -5.63 9.80
CA THR A 54 11.98 -5.97 8.53
C THR A 54 11.36 -5.26 7.34
N GLY A 55 10.21 -4.61 7.51
CA GLY A 55 9.43 -3.98 6.46
C GLY A 55 8.83 -4.97 5.46
N GLU A 56 8.52 -6.19 5.88
CA GLU A 56 8.00 -7.25 5.02
C GLU A 56 6.55 -7.59 5.32
N MET A 57 5.76 -7.80 4.27
CA MET A 57 4.36 -8.21 4.36
C MET A 57 4.02 -9.25 3.30
N CYS A 58 3.21 -10.23 3.69
CA CYS A 58 2.64 -11.25 2.80
C CYS A 58 1.12 -11.23 2.89
N ILE A 59 0.48 -11.11 1.73
CA ILE A 59 -0.98 -11.13 1.56
C ILE A 59 -1.34 -12.36 0.73
N GLU A 60 -2.41 -13.05 1.11
CA GLU A 60 -3.01 -14.14 0.35
C GLU A 60 -4.48 -13.83 0.04
N GLY A 61 -4.96 -14.34 -1.11
CA GLY A 61 -6.31 -14.08 -1.61
C GLY A 61 -6.32 -13.82 -3.11
N SER A 62 -7.48 -13.67 -3.73
CA SER A 62 -7.58 -13.40 -5.16
C SER A 62 -7.33 -11.92 -5.46
N ILE A 63 -6.15 -11.59 -6.00
CA ILE A 63 -5.75 -10.20 -6.23
C ILE A 63 -6.21 -9.74 -7.62
N SER A 64 -6.89 -8.59 -7.62
CA SER A 64 -7.46 -7.97 -8.82
C SER A 64 -6.77 -6.66 -9.18
N THR A 65 -6.29 -5.88 -8.21
CA THR A 65 -5.68 -4.58 -8.44
C THR A 65 -4.58 -4.29 -7.41
N LEU A 66 -3.51 -3.64 -7.88
CA LEU A 66 -2.45 -3.05 -7.09
C LEU A 66 -2.31 -1.60 -7.56
N HIS A 67 -2.52 -0.64 -6.67
CA HIS A 67 -2.54 0.78 -7.01
C HIS A 67 -1.67 1.56 -6.03
N TYR A 68 -0.66 2.26 -6.54
CA TYR A 68 0.09 3.24 -5.75
C TYR A 68 -0.57 4.61 -5.86
N SER A 69 -0.73 5.28 -4.73
CA SER A 69 -1.05 6.70 -4.68
C SER A 69 0.13 7.45 -4.04
N GLU A 70 0.47 8.60 -4.62
CA GLU A 70 1.39 9.51 -3.96
C GLU A 70 0.66 10.07 -2.74
N ILE A 71 1.28 9.99 -1.56
CA ILE A 71 0.85 10.80 -0.42
C ILE A 71 1.12 12.24 -0.87
N GLU A 72 0.08 12.94 -1.33
CA GLU A 72 0.18 14.37 -1.56
C GLU A 72 0.59 14.99 -0.22
N LYS A 73 1.89 15.32 -0.11
CA LYS A 73 2.33 16.30 0.86
C LYS A 73 1.52 17.53 0.50
N ARG A 74 0.44 17.79 1.24
CA ARG A 74 -0.35 19.01 1.17
C ARG A 74 0.64 20.17 1.26
N SER A 75 1.11 20.63 0.11
CA SER A 75 1.96 21.79 0.00
C SER A 75 1.02 22.96 0.19
N GLY A 76 0.83 23.31 1.46
CA GLY A 76 0.16 24.56 1.81
C GLY A 76 0.87 25.69 1.08
N GLY A 77 0.13 26.41 0.23
CA GLY A 77 0.56 27.71 -0.27
C GLY A 77 0.51 27.92 -1.78
N PHE A 78 -0.64 27.76 -2.42
CA PHE A 78 -0.85 28.23 -3.80
C PHE A 78 -2.14 29.04 -4.02
N PHE A 79 -2.72 29.65 -2.98
CA PHE A 79 -3.87 30.56 -3.14
C PHE A 79 -3.86 31.83 -2.27
N SER A 80 -2.69 32.30 -1.80
CA SER A 80 -2.61 33.57 -1.03
C SER A 80 -2.30 34.82 -1.87
N LYS A 81 -2.30 34.73 -3.20
CA LYS A 81 -2.09 35.89 -4.08
C LYS A 81 -3.14 35.89 -5.18
N VAL A 82 -3.78 37.06 -5.33
CA VAL A 82 -4.94 37.39 -6.20
C VAL A 82 -6.25 37.00 -5.51
N PHE A 83 -6.97 37.91 -4.83
CA PHE A 83 -7.59 39.12 -5.38
C PHE A 83 -7.59 40.33 -4.42
N ARG A 84 -7.01 41.45 -4.86
CA ARG A 84 -7.52 42.81 -4.60
C ARG A 84 -7.51 43.55 -5.92
#